data_AF-A0A838Q5D1-F1
#
_entry.id   AF-A0A838Q5D1-F1
#
_cell.length_a   1.000
_cell.length_b   1.000
_cell.length_c   1.000
_cell.angle_alpha   90.00
_cell.angle_beta   90.00
_cell.angle_gamma   90.00
#
_symmetry.space_group_name_H-M   'P 1'
#
loop_
_entity.id
_entity.type
_entity.pdbx_description
1 polymer ?
#
loop_
_entity_poly.entity_id
_entity_poly.type
_entity_poly.pdbx_seq_one_letter_code
_entity_poly.pdbx_strand_id
1 'polypeptide(L)' 'MGKRDPRIDAYIAGAADFAKPVLTHLRTVVHSVSPDIDETMKWSFPHFEYKGILCGMA' A
#
# COMPACT_ATOMS: atom_id res chain seq x y z
N MET A 1 13.14 -6.86 -2.67
CA MET A 1 12.71 -5.48 -2.99
C MET A 1 11.24 -5.61 -3.30
N GLY A 2 10.39 -5.37 -2.30
CA GLY A 2 8.95 -5.60 -2.41
C GLY A 2 8.40 -4.84 -3.60
N LYS A 3 7.57 -5.50 -4.41
CA LYS A 3 7.03 -4.91 -5.64
C LYS A 3 6.07 -3.80 -5.25
N ARG A 4 6.54 -2.56 -5.32
CA ARG A 4 5.68 -1.38 -5.29
C ARG A 4 4.81 -1.39 -6.54
N ASP A 5 3.51 -1.34 -6.34
CA ASP A 5 2.49 -1.36 -7.38
C ASP A 5 2.08 0.08 -7.75
N PRO A 6 2.25 0.50 -9.02
CA PRO A 6 1.87 1.84 -9.47
C PRO A 6 0.37 2.15 -9.32
N ARG A 7 -0.49 1.13 -9.16
CA ARG A 7 -1.92 1.33 -8.88
C ARG A 7 -2.15 1.92 -7.48
N ILE A 8 -1.30 1.60 -6.51
CA ILE A 8 -1.35 2.19 -5.17
C ILE A 8 -0.87 3.63 -5.21
N ASP A 9 0.16 3.93 -6.03
CA ASP A 9 0.58 5.31 -6.27
C ASP A 9 -0.57 6.18 -6.82
N ALA A 10 -1.30 5.66 -7.80
CA ALA A 10 -2.48 6.33 -8.35
C ALA A 10 -3.60 6.50 -7.30
N TYR A 11 -3.84 5.49 -6.45
CA TYR A 11 -4.81 5.58 -5.35
C TYR A 11 -4.46 6.70 -4.37
N ILE A 12 -3.20 6.74 -3.91
CA ILE A 12 -2.72 7.78 -3.00
C ILE A 12 -2.82 9.15 -3.66
N ALA A 13 -2.45 9.29 -4.93
CA ALA A 13 -2.56 10.56 -5.64
C ALA A 13 -4.00 11.09 -5.72
N GLY A 14 -4.98 10.19 -5.83
CA GLY A 14 -6.42 10.52 -5.84
C GLY A 14 -7.06 10.71 -4.47
N ALA A 15 -6.36 10.40 -3.37
CA ALA A 15 -6.89 10.54 -2.02
C ALA A 15 -6.99 12.01 -1.59
N ALA A 16 -7.73 12.29 -0.51
CA ALA A 16 -7.78 13.62 0.09
C ALA A 16 -6.39 14.08 0.55
N ASP A 17 -6.09 15.38 0.45
CA ASP A 17 -4.75 15.91 0.72
C ASP A 17 -4.23 15.60 2.13
N PHE A 18 -5.12 15.57 3.13
CA PHE A 18 -4.75 15.18 4.50
C PHE A 18 -4.42 13.69 4.63
N ALA A 19 -4.98 12.83 3.77
CA ALA A 19 -4.80 11.38 3.80
C ALA A 19 -3.52 10.95 3.07
N LYS A 20 -3.13 11.65 2.00
CA LYS A 20 -1.89 11.40 1.24
C LYS A 20 -0.66 11.14 2.14
N PRO A 21 -0.27 12.03 3.08
CA PRO A 21 0.91 11.80 3.91
C PRO A 21 0.76 10.57 4.82
N VAL A 22 -0.44 10.28 5.31
CA VAL A 22 -0.72 9.11 6.16
C VAL A 22 -0.57 7.81 5.36
N LEU A 23 -1.18 7.75 4.17
CA LEU A 23 -1.15 6.59 3.29
C LEU A 23 0.28 6.30 2.79
N THR A 24 1.04 7.34 2.44
CA THR A 24 2.45 7.20 2.07
C THR A 24 3.32 6.72 3.23
N HIS A 25 3.07 7.23 4.44
CA HIS A 25 3.79 6.79 5.63
C HIS A 25 3.50 5.30 5.93
N LEU A 26 2.23 4.91 5.94
CA LEU A 26 1.80 3.51 6.14
C LEU A 26 2.50 2.57 5.14
N ARG A 27 2.47 2.91 3.85
CA ARG A 27 3.14 2.13 2.80
C ARG A 27 4.64 2.00 3.05
N THR A 28 5.29 3.09 3.47
CA THR A 28 6.72 3.07 3.80
C THR A 28 7.03 2.16 4.99
N VAL A 29 6.22 2.24 6.05
CA VAL A 29 6.36 1.41 7.25
C VAL A 29 6.20 -0.07 6.90
N VAL A 30 5.16 -0.44 6.14
CA VAL A 30 4.93 -1.84 5.73
C VAL A 30 6.12 -2.39 4.96
N HIS A 31 6.63 -1.66 3.96
CA HIS A 31 7.80 -2.08 3.19
C HIS A 31 9.12 -2.06 3.97
N SER A 32 9.20 -1.32 5.07
CA SER A 32 10.40 -1.33 5.92
C SER A 32 10.56 -2.62 6.72
N VAL A 33 9.46 -3.36 6.94
CA VAL A 33 9.47 -4.60 7.74
C VAL A 33 10.03 -5.77 6.95
N SER A 34 9.66 -5.92 5.69
CA SER A 34 10.17 -7.01 4.85
C SER A 34 10.13 -6.67 3.36
N PRO A 35 11.21 -6.98 2.61
CA PRO A 35 11.24 -6.86 1.16
C PRO A 35 10.38 -7.89 0.41
N ASP A 36 9.75 -8.84 1.12
CA ASP A 36 8.91 -9.90 0.56
C ASP A 36 7.41 -9.56 0.59
N ILE A 37 7.05 -8.37 1.08
CA ILE A 37 5.66 -7.91 1.08
C ILE A 37 5.29 -7.45 -0.33
N ASP A 38 4.21 -8.02 -0.86
CA ASP A 38 3.64 -7.65 -2.15
C ASP A 38 2.48 -6.67 -1.97
N GLU A 39 2.35 -5.76 -2.93
CA GLU A 39 1.23 -4.84 -3.07
C GLU A 39 0.22 -5.38 -4.08
N THR A 40 -1.06 -5.32 -3.75
CA THR A 40 -2.14 -5.74 -4.65
C THR A 40 -3.35 -4.81 -4.53
N MET A 41 -4.26 -4.94 -5.48
CA MET A 41 -5.53 -4.21 -5.48
C MET A 41 -6.67 -5.22 -5.39
N LYS A 42 -7.46 -5.15 -4.33
CA LYS A 42 -8.65 -6.00 -4.16
C LYS A 42 -9.85 -5.13 -3.86
N TRP A 43 -10.96 -5.40 -4.54
CA TRP A 43 -12.22 -4.63 -4.39
C TRP A 43 -12.02 -3.13 -4.54
N SER A 44 -11.12 -2.72 -5.44
CA SER A 44 -10.75 -1.31 -5.66
C SER A 44 -10.10 -0.60 -4.46
N PHE A 45 -9.57 -1.33 -3.47
CA PHE A 45 -8.72 -0.78 -2.40
C PHE A 45 -7.33 -1.44 -2.34
N PRO A 46 -6.28 -0.67 -2.03
CA PRO A 46 -4.94 -1.22 -1.89
C PRO A 46 -4.83 -2.20 -0.71
N HIS A 47 -4.17 -3.32 -0.96
CA HIS A 47 -3.90 -4.37 0.02
C HIS A 47 -2.42 -4.76 -0.01
N PHE A 48 -1.89 -5.10 1.15
CA PHE A 48 -0.56 -5.66 1.33
C PHE A 48 -0.69 -7.14 1.65
N GLU A 49 0.12 -7.95 1.00
CA GLU A 49 0.13 -9.41 1.18
C GLU A 49 1.50 -9.91 1.61
N TYR A 50 1.48 -10.82 2.58
CA TYR A 50 2.62 -11.62 2.99
C TYR A 50 2.12 -12.94 3.55
N LYS A 51 2.29 -14.03 2.79
CA LYS A 51 1.72 -15.36 3.09
C LYS A 51 0.19 -15.33 3.31
N GLY A 52 -0.50 -14.37 2.67
CA GLY A 52 -1.92 -14.05 2.88
C GLY A 52 -2.15 -12.54 2.96
N ILE A 53 -3.39 -12.11 3.20
CA ILE A 53 -3.71 -10.69 3.41
C ILE A 53 -3.11 -10.25 4.74
N LEU A 54 -2.19 -9.28 4.69
CA LEU A 54 -1.57 -8.70 5.87
C LEU A 54 -2.37 -7.48 6.35
N CYS A 55 -2.66 -6.55 5.44
CA CYS A 55 -3.32 -5.29 5.76
C CYS A 55 -3.99 -4.70 4.52
N GLY A 56 -5.06 -3.93 4.72
CA GLY A 56 -5.66 -3.07 3.69
C GLY A 56 -5.52 -1.60 4.08
N MET A 57 -5.45 -0.72 3.10
CA MET A 57 -5.46 0.74 3.31
C MET A 57 -6.59 1.35 2.48
N ALA A 58 -7.29 2.33 3.03
CA ALA A 58 -8.38 3.04 2.38
C ALA A 58 -8.31 4.54 2.72
#